data_AF-J2W7G9-F1
#
_entry.id   AF-J2W7G9-F1
#
_cell.length_a   1.000
_cell.length_b   1.000
_cell.length_c   1.000
_cell.angle_alpha   90.00
_cell.angle_beta   90.00
_cell.angle_gamma   90.00
#
_symmetry.space_group_name_H-M   'P 1'
#
loop_
_entity.id
_entity.type
_entity.pdbx_description
1 polymer ?
#
loop_
_entity_poly.entity_id
_entity_poly.type
_entity_poly.pdbx_seq_one_letter_code
_entity_poly.pdbx_strand_id
1 'polypeptide(L)'
;MILEPGHDPIKFHPLANLFPMLSDPELEDLGEDIRQNGQLEDVILHRDMILDGRNRYTAATRKGLPVRTEQFTGDDREALNWVISKNLKRRHLTESQRAMVAARIATLKLGANQHTQAAPIGAPLLDLVSASEPEPQPEPTASVSQTEAADLMSVGRRSVQRAATVVEQGIPELQTAVEQDKVAVSVAEKIARLPEAEQPAALEKALPNGARAIMSSRKEPDDSLDFFPTPPWATRALIEEILIPYFDTYDNASDGSGRQFERLRIWEPACGEGHMAEVLREYCPDVLATDIFDYGYGDRVLDFLSELEADGEDRDFIVTNPPFNEKGEAFVLQALKRAHVGVAMFVRLQWLETVGRYERIFKDNPPTRIVFYAERVNLCKGRWDPEGGTATAYIWLIWIKGEAPRAPRWIPPTCRKSWTLSDDAVRFTQHPVEKKDHRHNDEETAA
;
A
#
# COMPACT_ATOMS: atom_id res chain seq x y z
N MET A 1 25.21 -9.26 -21.66
CA MET A 1 25.24 -10.23 -20.54
C MET A 1 23.84 -10.82 -20.39
N ILE A 2 23.69 -12.02 -19.85
CA ILE A 2 22.37 -12.60 -19.54
C ILE A 2 22.30 -12.76 -18.04
N LEU A 3 21.25 -12.23 -17.44
CA LEU A 3 20.92 -12.44 -16.03
C LEU A 3 20.06 -13.68 -15.95
N GLU A 4 20.54 -14.68 -15.23
CA GLU A 4 19.81 -15.93 -15.03
C GLU A 4 18.66 -15.75 -14.02
N PRO A 5 17.58 -16.56 -14.10
CA PRO A 5 16.52 -16.53 -13.11
C PRO A 5 17.05 -16.67 -11.68
N GLY A 6 16.59 -15.80 -10.77
CA GLY A 6 17.05 -15.78 -9.38
C GLY A 6 18.34 -15.00 -9.12
N HIS A 7 18.81 -14.21 -10.09
CA HIS A 7 19.92 -13.27 -9.87
C HIS A 7 19.59 -12.20 -8.81
N ASP A 8 20.64 -11.60 -8.22
CA ASP A 8 20.48 -10.52 -7.25
C ASP A 8 19.79 -9.29 -7.86
N PRO A 9 18.89 -8.60 -7.15
CA PRO A 9 18.18 -7.43 -7.68
C PRO A 9 19.13 -6.31 -8.11
N ILE A 10 18.96 -5.83 -9.35
CA ILE A 10 19.73 -4.70 -9.88
C ILE A 10 19.00 -3.39 -9.59
N LYS A 11 19.74 -2.40 -9.08
CA LYS A 11 19.21 -1.06 -8.78
C LYS A 11 18.87 -0.31 -10.06
N PHE A 12 17.84 0.54 -9.99
CA PHE A 12 17.48 1.43 -11.10
C PHE A 12 18.33 2.70 -11.09
N HIS A 13 18.81 3.09 -12.27
CA HIS A 13 19.55 4.34 -12.41
C HIS A 13 18.60 5.54 -12.16
N PRO A 14 19.02 6.61 -11.46
CA PRO A 14 18.16 7.78 -11.22
C PRO A 14 17.56 8.39 -12.51
N LEU A 15 18.33 8.38 -13.60
CA LEU A 15 17.87 8.81 -14.92
C LEU A 15 16.75 7.95 -15.50
N ALA A 16 16.72 6.65 -15.16
CA ALA A 16 15.65 5.78 -15.61
C ALA A 16 14.31 6.18 -14.98
N ASN A 17 14.31 6.66 -13.73
CA ASN A 17 13.13 7.10 -12.98
C ASN A 17 12.48 8.39 -13.50
N LEU A 18 13.07 9.03 -14.51
CA LEU A 18 12.46 10.16 -15.21
C LEU A 18 11.15 9.79 -15.91
N PHE A 19 10.97 8.53 -16.27
CA PHE A 19 9.77 8.02 -16.93
C PHE A 19 8.97 7.12 -15.97
N PRO A 20 7.64 7.09 -16.04
CA PRO A 20 6.84 6.20 -15.19
C PRO A 20 6.99 4.72 -15.61
N MET A 21 6.75 3.83 -14.66
CA MET A 21 6.59 2.39 -14.88
C MET A 21 5.22 2.10 -15.53
N LEU A 22 5.12 0.97 -16.23
CA LEU A 22 3.83 0.44 -16.67
C LEU A 22 2.98 0.01 -15.47
N SER A 23 1.66 -0.02 -15.65
CA SER A 23 0.74 -0.58 -14.65
C SER A 23 0.97 -2.09 -14.49
N ASP A 24 0.53 -2.68 -13.38
CA ASP A 24 0.73 -4.10 -13.14
C ASP A 24 0.07 -5.03 -14.20
N PRO A 25 -1.13 -4.73 -14.74
CA PRO A 25 -1.68 -5.49 -15.87
C PRO A 25 -0.81 -5.40 -17.14
N GLU A 26 -0.32 -4.19 -17.47
CA GLU A 26 0.55 -4.00 -18.64
C GLU A 26 1.92 -4.69 -18.47
N LEU A 27 2.43 -4.77 -17.24
CA LEU A 27 3.64 -5.52 -16.92
C LEU A 27 3.41 -7.04 -17.03
N GLU A 28 2.24 -7.52 -16.67
CA GLU A 28 1.85 -8.92 -16.81
C GLU A 28 1.74 -9.31 -18.29
N ASP A 29 1.06 -8.49 -19.10
CA ASP A 29 0.96 -8.67 -20.55
C ASP A 29 2.35 -8.64 -21.22
N LEU A 30 3.21 -7.71 -20.80
CA LEU A 30 4.60 -7.64 -21.27
C LEU A 30 5.42 -8.87 -20.87
N GLY A 31 5.22 -9.38 -19.66
CA GLY A 31 5.90 -10.59 -19.18
C GLY A 31 5.48 -11.82 -19.97
N GLU A 32 4.20 -11.92 -20.31
CA GLU A 32 3.65 -12.98 -21.13
C GLU A 32 4.13 -12.90 -22.59
N ASP A 33 4.22 -11.69 -23.15
CA ASP A 33 4.84 -11.45 -24.48
C ASP A 33 6.32 -11.88 -24.48
N ILE A 34 7.09 -11.50 -23.47
CA ILE A 34 8.50 -11.92 -23.33
C ILE A 34 8.61 -13.45 -23.18
N ARG A 35 7.67 -14.10 -22.49
CA ARG A 35 7.64 -15.57 -22.36
C ARG A 35 7.41 -16.26 -23.70
N GLN A 36 6.52 -15.73 -24.53
CA GLN A 36 6.12 -16.32 -25.81
C GLN A 36 7.11 -16.01 -26.94
N ASN A 37 7.55 -14.77 -27.03
CA ASN A 37 8.33 -14.24 -28.16
C ASN A 37 9.81 -14.03 -27.83
N GLY A 38 10.18 -14.15 -26.55
CA GLY A 38 11.51 -13.80 -26.05
C GLY A 38 11.68 -12.28 -25.92
N GLN A 39 12.75 -11.88 -25.23
CA GLN A 39 13.09 -10.47 -25.12
C GLN A 39 13.54 -9.92 -26.49
N LEU A 40 12.83 -8.92 -27.01
CA LEU A 40 13.17 -8.29 -28.30
C LEU A 40 14.27 -7.23 -28.15
N GLU A 41 14.24 -6.45 -27.07
CA GLU A 41 15.20 -5.38 -26.80
C GLU A 41 15.89 -5.59 -25.47
N ASP A 42 17.20 -5.42 -25.45
CA ASP A 42 18.03 -5.64 -24.27
C ASP A 42 17.78 -4.55 -23.20
N VAL A 43 18.02 -4.90 -21.94
CA VAL A 43 17.99 -3.98 -20.81
C VAL A 43 19.34 -3.28 -20.74
N ILE A 44 19.34 -1.95 -20.76
CA ILE A 44 20.57 -1.17 -20.83
C ILE A 44 21.03 -0.84 -19.41
N LEU A 45 22.28 -1.16 -19.09
CA LEU A 45 22.92 -0.90 -17.81
C LEU A 45 23.91 0.27 -17.92
N HIS A 46 23.96 1.13 -16.92
CA HIS A 46 24.98 2.16 -16.77
C HIS A 46 25.47 2.16 -15.32
N ARG A 47 26.77 1.95 -15.12
CA ARG A 47 27.39 1.76 -13.79
C ARG A 47 26.67 0.70 -12.94
N ASP A 48 26.43 -0.46 -13.54
CA ASP A 48 25.74 -1.61 -12.92
C ASP A 48 24.32 -1.33 -12.43
N MET A 49 23.70 -0.25 -12.93
CA MET A 49 22.31 0.11 -12.67
C MET A 49 21.50 0.13 -13.96
N ILE A 50 20.20 -0.15 -13.88
CA ILE A 50 19.33 -0.16 -15.07
C ILE A 50 19.08 1.28 -15.55
N LEU A 51 19.63 1.63 -16.72
CA LEU A 51 19.45 2.90 -17.40
C LEU A 51 18.16 2.94 -18.23
N ASP A 52 17.82 1.85 -18.93
CA ASP A 52 16.58 1.71 -19.69
C ASP A 52 16.12 0.24 -19.76
N GLY A 53 14.80 0.03 -19.85
CA GLY A 53 14.22 -1.31 -19.82
C GLY A 53 13.71 -1.78 -18.46
N ARG A 54 13.47 -0.88 -17.49
CA ARG A 54 12.92 -1.22 -16.16
C ARG A 54 11.64 -2.07 -16.22
N ASN A 55 10.73 -1.77 -17.15
CA ASN A 55 9.52 -2.56 -17.35
C ASN A 55 9.82 -3.98 -17.84
N ARG A 56 10.74 -4.14 -18.80
CA ARG A 56 11.16 -5.45 -19.33
C ARG A 56 11.84 -6.28 -18.26
N TYR A 57 12.78 -5.67 -17.52
CA TYR A 57 13.45 -6.29 -16.39
C TYR A 57 12.43 -6.78 -15.34
N THR A 58 11.52 -5.90 -14.92
CA THR A 58 10.53 -6.22 -13.89
C THR A 58 9.57 -7.32 -14.35
N ALA A 59 9.07 -7.24 -15.59
CA ALA A 59 8.15 -8.21 -16.16
C ALA A 59 8.79 -9.60 -16.32
N ALA A 60 10.02 -9.67 -16.84
CA ALA A 60 10.76 -10.91 -16.99
C ALA A 60 11.13 -11.54 -15.64
N THR A 61 11.61 -10.73 -14.69
CA THR A 61 12.01 -11.21 -13.35
C THR A 61 10.81 -11.78 -12.57
N ARG A 62 9.64 -11.13 -12.62
CA ARG A 62 8.40 -11.63 -11.99
C ARG A 62 7.96 -12.99 -12.51
N LYS A 63 8.32 -13.32 -13.75
CA LYS A 63 8.01 -14.59 -14.42
C LYS A 63 9.13 -15.63 -14.32
N GLY A 64 10.24 -15.29 -13.64
CA GLY A 64 11.42 -16.16 -13.56
C GLY A 64 12.08 -16.40 -14.92
N LEU A 65 12.04 -15.41 -15.82
CA LEU A 65 12.65 -15.49 -17.15
C LEU A 65 14.05 -14.86 -17.15
N PRO A 66 15.00 -15.37 -17.96
CA PRO A 66 16.31 -14.75 -18.11
C PRO A 66 16.21 -13.38 -18.76
N VAL A 67 17.09 -12.45 -18.37
CA VAL A 67 17.10 -11.06 -18.88
C VAL A 67 18.39 -10.76 -19.61
N ARG A 68 18.30 -10.44 -20.90
CA ARG A 68 19.41 -9.95 -21.70
C ARG A 68 19.70 -8.48 -21.38
N THR A 69 20.96 -8.19 -21.15
CA THR A 69 21.47 -6.86 -20.78
C THR A 69 22.63 -6.42 -21.67
N GLU A 70 22.75 -5.11 -21.87
CA GLU A 70 23.85 -4.46 -22.60
C GLU A 70 24.38 -3.27 -21.79
N GLN A 71 25.69 -3.05 -21.80
CA GLN A 71 26.31 -1.94 -21.06
C GLN A 71 26.30 -0.68 -21.93
N PHE A 72 25.74 0.41 -21.40
CA PHE A 72 25.86 1.74 -21.97
C PHE A 72 27.30 2.24 -21.87
N THR A 73 27.80 2.84 -22.95
CA THR A 73 29.12 3.45 -23.00
C THR A 73 28.94 4.95 -23.18
N GLY A 74 29.32 5.72 -22.16
CA GLY A 74 29.21 7.18 -22.15
C GLY A 74 29.19 7.75 -20.74
N ASP A 75 29.17 9.08 -20.64
CA ASP A 75 29.01 9.79 -19.37
C ASP A 75 27.52 9.95 -18.95
N ASP A 76 27.26 10.52 -17.77
CA ASP A 76 25.89 10.69 -17.26
C ASP A 76 25.05 11.67 -18.11
N ARG A 77 25.72 12.58 -18.81
CA ARG A 77 25.06 13.58 -19.67
C ARG A 77 24.65 12.95 -21.00
N GLU A 78 25.52 12.13 -21.58
CA GLU A 78 25.25 11.30 -22.74
C GLU A 78 24.17 10.25 -22.43
N ALA A 79 24.21 9.64 -21.24
CA ALA A 79 23.18 8.72 -20.76
C ALA A 79 21.81 9.41 -20.65
N LEU A 80 21.74 10.62 -20.08
CA LEU A 80 20.51 11.43 -20.01
C LEU A 80 19.95 11.71 -21.40
N ASN A 81 20.79 12.21 -22.32
CA ASN A 81 20.39 12.51 -23.70
C ASN A 81 19.91 11.26 -24.44
N TRP A 82 20.55 10.12 -24.20
CA TRP A 82 20.18 8.84 -24.81
C TRP A 82 18.82 8.35 -24.30
N VAL A 83 18.59 8.36 -22.97
CA VAL A 83 17.32 7.94 -22.36
C VAL A 83 16.17 8.82 -22.86
N ILE A 84 16.40 10.14 -22.94
CA ILE A 84 15.46 11.11 -23.52
C ILE A 84 15.15 10.74 -24.97
N SER A 85 16.15 10.63 -25.84
CA SER A 85 15.96 10.37 -27.27
C SER A 85 15.21 9.05 -27.54
N LYS A 86 15.53 8.01 -26.78
CA LYS A 86 14.87 6.70 -26.88
C LYS A 86 13.41 6.73 -26.45
N ASN A 87 13.08 7.44 -25.38
CA ASN A 87 11.72 7.48 -24.84
C ASN A 87 10.83 8.55 -25.50
N LEU A 88 11.40 9.66 -25.97
CA LEU A 88 10.68 10.76 -26.64
C LEU A 88 10.12 10.35 -28.02
N LYS A 89 10.75 9.40 -28.72
CA LYS A 89 10.33 8.90 -30.04
C LYS A 89 9.33 7.74 -30.02
N ARG A 90 9.19 7.06 -28.87
CA ARG A 90 8.43 5.80 -28.77
C ARG A 90 7.14 5.90 -27.97
N ARG A 91 7.02 6.89 -27.09
CA ARG A 91 5.85 7.07 -26.23
C ARG A 91 5.06 8.28 -26.73
N HIS A 92 3.76 8.09 -26.95
CA HIS A 92 2.80 9.15 -27.19
C HIS A 92 2.62 10.03 -25.94
N LEU A 93 3.71 10.61 -25.40
CA LEU A 93 3.65 11.47 -24.23
C LEU A 93 3.00 12.79 -24.62
N THR A 94 1.97 13.18 -23.89
CA THR A 94 1.33 14.48 -24.05
C THR A 94 2.25 15.60 -23.58
N GLU A 95 1.95 16.83 -24.01
CA GLU A 95 2.75 17.99 -23.61
C GLU A 95 2.84 18.15 -22.09
N SER A 96 1.75 17.83 -21.36
CA SER A 96 1.70 17.83 -19.89
C SER A 96 2.67 16.81 -19.29
N GLN A 97 2.70 15.59 -19.81
CA GLN A 97 3.63 14.55 -19.33
C GLN A 97 5.09 14.90 -19.63
N ARG A 98 5.39 15.42 -20.83
CA ARG A 98 6.74 15.89 -21.17
C ARG A 98 7.20 17.05 -20.28
N ALA A 99 6.29 17.93 -19.89
CA ALA A 99 6.57 19.00 -18.94
C ALA A 99 6.91 18.49 -17.53
N MET A 100 6.22 17.44 -17.05
CA MET A 100 6.57 16.77 -15.78
C MET A 100 7.98 16.17 -15.82
N VAL A 101 8.35 15.51 -16.92
CA VAL A 101 9.70 14.97 -17.11
C VAL A 101 10.74 16.09 -17.15
N ALA A 102 10.47 17.19 -17.88
CA ALA A 102 11.34 18.35 -17.93
C ALA A 102 11.57 18.97 -16.54
N ALA A 103 10.53 19.07 -15.71
CA ALA A 103 10.64 19.59 -14.35
C ALA A 103 11.54 18.70 -13.48
N ARG A 104 11.38 17.37 -13.55
CA ARG A 104 12.24 16.41 -12.84
C ARG A 104 13.70 16.51 -13.32
N ILE A 105 13.94 16.68 -14.63
CA ILE A 105 15.29 16.88 -15.19
C ILE A 105 15.96 18.12 -14.61
N ALA A 106 15.22 19.23 -14.46
CA ALA A 106 15.75 20.47 -13.92
C ALA A 106 16.18 20.36 -12.44
N THR A 107 15.65 19.37 -11.71
CA THR A 107 16.04 19.09 -10.31
C THR A 107 17.21 18.11 -10.17
N LEU A 108 17.66 17.49 -11.27
CA LEU A 108 18.77 16.55 -11.24
C LEU A 108 20.11 17.29 -11.02
N LYS A 109 20.82 16.91 -9.96
CA LYS A 109 22.24 17.23 -9.79
C LYS A 109 23.06 16.24 -10.63
N LEU A 110 23.54 16.67 -11.79
CA LEU A 110 24.49 15.89 -12.58
C LEU A 110 25.89 16.03 -11.95
N GLY A 111 26.54 14.92 -11.61
CA GLY A 111 27.99 14.90 -11.33
C GLY A 111 28.47 14.77 -9.87
N ALA A 112 27.61 14.53 -8.87
CA ALA A 112 28.08 14.44 -7.47
C ALA A 112 28.97 13.21 -7.15
N ASN A 113 29.05 12.20 -8.04
CA ASN A 113 29.74 10.93 -7.76
C ASN A 113 30.94 10.68 -8.69
N GLN A 114 31.61 11.73 -9.19
CA GLN A 114 32.81 11.57 -10.03
C GLN A 114 34.06 11.14 -9.24
N HIS A 115 34.00 11.08 -7.90
CA HIS A 115 35.12 10.74 -7.02
C HIS A 115 34.83 9.67 -5.95
N THR A 116 33.98 8.68 -6.23
CA THR A 116 33.92 7.47 -5.39
C THR A 116 34.33 6.27 -6.23
N GLN A 117 35.64 6.00 -6.25
CA GLN A 117 36.11 4.64 -6.54
C GLN A 117 35.45 3.70 -5.52
N ALA A 118 34.77 2.68 -6.04
CA ALA A 118 34.21 1.61 -5.22
C ALA A 118 35.31 1.01 -4.34
N ALA A 119 35.18 1.12 -3.02
CA ALA A 119 36.01 0.35 -2.11
C ALA A 119 35.59 -1.14 -2.21
N PRO A 120 36.54 -2.08 -2.36
CA PRO A 120 36.21 -3.49 -2.42
C PRO A 120 35.77 -4.03 -1.05
N ILE A 121 34.98 -5.09 -1.09
CA ILE A 121 34.41 -5.80 0.05
C ILE A 121 35.52 -6.41 0.93
N GLY A 122 35.51 -6.11 2.24
CA GLY A 122 36.14 -6.93 3.29
C GLY A 122 37.43 -6.45 3.97
N ALA A 123 37.47 -5.26 4.60
CA ALA A 123 38.56 -4.88 5.51
C ALA A 123 38.01 -4.42 6.89
N PRO A 124 38.65 -4.79 8.02
CA PRO A 124 38.10 -4.61 9.36
C PRO A 124 38.28 -3.18 9.91
N LEU A 125 37.38 -2.83 10.85
CA LEU A 125 37.37 -1.61 11.65
C LEU A 125 38.68 -1.46 12.46
N LEU A 126 39.39 -0.34 12.33
CA LEU A 126 40.22 0.20 13.43
C LEU A 126 40.54 1.69 13.26
N ASP A 127 40.42 2.41 14.38
CA ASP A 127 40.69 3.84 14.61
C ASP A 127 41.99 4.35 13.99
N LEU A 128 41.96 5.55 13.40
CA LEU A 128 42.97 6.59 13.61
C LEU A 128 42.39 7.99 13.36
N VAL A 129 42.35 8.78 14.44
CA VAL A 129 42.22 10.24 14.42
C VAL A 129 43.48 10.85 13.79
N SER A 130 43.32 11.72 12.78
CA SER A 130 44.25 12.83 12.55
C SER A 130 43.57 13.96 11.79
N ALA A 131 43.77 15.17 12.32
CA ALA A 131 43.26 16.42 11.80
C ALA A 131 43.99 16.90 10.53
N SER A 132 43.36 17.90 9.91
CA SER A 132 43.84 18.89 8.93
C SER A 132 44.00 18.45 7.47
N GLU A 133 43.06 18.87 6.63
CA GLU A 133 43.19 20.01 5.68
C GLU A 133 41.78 20.59 5.39
N PRO A 134 41.61 21.90 5.15
CA PRO A 134 40.31 22.46 4.76
C PRO A 134 39.99 22.02 3.33
N GLU A 135 38.92 21.24 3.17
CA GLU A 135 38.41 20.87 1.85
C GLU A 135 38.16 22.13 0.99
N PRO A 136 38.55 22.11 -0.30
CA PRO A 136 38.21 23.17 -1.23
C PRO A 136 36.68 23.25 -1.37
N GLN A 137 36.14 24.48 -1.40
CA GLN A 137 34.71 24.72 -1.57
C GLN A 137 34.18 23.93 -2.78
N PRO A 138 33.02 23.25 -2.68
CA PRO A 138 32.49 22.48 -3.79
C PRO A 138 32.17 23.43 -4.96
N GLU A 139 32.82 23.18 -6.10
CA GLU A 139 32.49 23.78 -7.40
C GLU A 139 30.98 23.64 -7.67
N PRO A 140 30.32 24.65 -8.29
CA PRO A 140 28.89 24.62 -8.54
C PRO A 140 28.53 23.41 -9.42
N THR A 141 27.89 22.41 -8.82
CA THR A 141 27.35 21.25 -9.51
C THR A 141 26.43 21.73 -10.63
N ALA A 142 26.72 21.38 -11.88
CA ALA A 142 25.95 21.78 -13.04
C ALA A 142 24.55 21.13 -13.02
N SER A 143 23.58 21.77 -12.36
CA SER A 143 22.16 21.43 -12.48
C SER A 143 21.65 21.87 -13.84
N VAL A 144 20.88 21.01 -14.51
CA VAL A 144 20.24 21.36 -15.79
C VAL A 144 19.26 22.51 -15.57
N SER A 145 19.40 23.60 -16.32
CA SER A 145 18.46 24.73 -16.14
C SER A 145 17.06 24.35 -16.62
N GLN A 146 16.01 24.97 -16.04
CA GLN A 146 14.63 24.76 -16.52
C GLN A 146 14.45 25.09 -18.02
N THR A 147 15.25 26.03 -18.55
CA THR A 147 15.23 26.37 -19.98
C THR A 147 15.78 25.23 -20.82
N GLU A 148 16.92 24.69 -20.42
CA GLU A 148 17.58 23.58 -21.10
C GLU A 148 16.76 22.30 -21.03
N ALA A 149 16.10 22.01 -19.89
CA ALA A 149 15.19 20.89 -19.76
C ALA A 149 13.93 21.04 -20.64
N ALA A 150 13.44 22.28 -20.82
CA ALA A 150 12.31 22.58 -21.71
C ALA A 150 12.65 22.28 -23.18
N ASP A 151 13.84 22.71 -23.62
CA ASP A 151 14.34 22.47 -24.98
C ASP A 151 14.56 20.98 -25.23
N LEU A 152 15.17 20.27 -24.28
CA LEU A 152 15.38 18.82 -24.34
C LEU A 152 14.08 18.03 -24.50
N MET A 153 12.99 18.48 -23.85
CA MET A 153 11.68 17.84 -23.89
C MET A 153 10.73 18.40 -24.96
N SER A 154 11.18 19.39 -25.74
CA SER A 154 10.35 20.09 -26.72
C SER A 154 9.01 20.58 -26.13
N VAL A 155 9.10 21.29 -25.00
CA VAL A 155 7.95 21.91 -24.31
C VAL A 155 8.22 23.38 -23.98
N GLY A 156 7.17 24.18 -23.82
CA GLY A 156 7.33 25.57 -23.43
C GLY A 156 7.86 25.73 -22.00
N ARG A 157 8.76 26.70 -21.76
CA ARG A 157 9.31 27.03 -20.43
C ARG A 157 8.23 27.20 -19.34
N ARG A 158 7.10 27.82 -19.69
CA ARG A 158 5.95 28.00 -18.78
C ARG A 158 5.30 26.67 -18.37
N SER A 159 5.31 25.66 -19.25
CA SER A 159 4.80 24.33 -18.95
C SER A 159 5.72 23.62 -17.95
N VAL A 160 7.04 23.78 -18.10
CA VAL A 160 8.04 23.25 -17.13
C VAL A 160 7.91 23.90 -15.76
N GLN A 161 7.70 25.23 -15.70
CA GLN A 161 7.48 25.93 -14.43
C GLN A 161 6.21 25.44 -13.72
N ARG A 162 5.12 25.25 -14.45
CA ARG A 162 3.88 24.69 -13.88
C ARG A 162 4.09 23.27 -13.37
N ALA A 163 4.78 22.44 -14.15
CA ALA A 163 5.13 21.08 -13.75
C ALA A 163 6.03 21.07 -12.50
N ALA A 164 6.97 22.00 -12.37
CA ALA A 164 7.81 22.12 -11.17
C ALA A 164 6.97 22.42 -9.92
N THR A 165 5.99 23.33 -10.01
CA THR A 165 5.04 23.57 -8.91
C THR A 165 4.27 22.30 -8.54
N VAL A 166 3.82 21.52 -9.53
CA VAL A 166 3.09 20.26 -9.28
C VAL A 166 3.97 19.20 -8.63
N VAL A 167 5.24 19.09 -9.02
CA VAL A 167 6.20 18.14 -8.41
C VAL A 167 6.56 18.55 -6.98
N GLU A 168 6.69 19.85 -6.71
CA GLU A 168 7.12 20.37 -5.40
C GLU A 168 5.98 20.43 -4.37
N GLN A 169 4.77 20.81 -4.79
CA GLN A 169 3.65 21.15 -3.88
C GLN A 169 2.42 20.24 -4.07
N GLY A 170 2.38 19.43 -5.12
CA GLY A 170 1.24 18.58 -5.43
C GLY A 170 1.29 17.24 -4.71
N ILE A 171 0.15 16.82 -4.15
CA ILE A 171 -0.03 15.47 -3.60
C ILE A 171 0.27 14.38 -4.64
N PRO A 172 0.72 13.16 -4.24
CA PRO A 172 1.07 12.09 -5.17
C PRO A 172 -0.03 11.73 -6.19
N GLU A 173 -1.29 11.80 -5.78
CA GLU A 173 -2.46 11.52 -6.64
C GLU A 173 -2.60 12.55 -7.77
N LEU A 174 -2.28 13.81 -7.47
CA LEU A 174 -2.31 14.89 -8.44
C LEU A 174 -1.22 14.71 -9.50
N GLN A 175 -0.01 14.32 -9.08
CA GLN A 175 1.08 14.00 -10.01
C GLN A 175 0.71 12.81 -10.91
N THR A 176 0.17 11.75 -10.31
CA THR A 176 -0.29 10.54 -11.02
C THR A 176 -1.38 10.87 -12.04
N ALA A 177 -2.32 11.75 -11.70
CA ALA A 177 -3.39 12.16 -12.60
C ALA A 177 -2.86 12.90 -13.85
N VAL A 178 -1.79 13.69 -13.70
CA VAL A 178 -1.11 14.33 -14.84
C VAL A 178 -0.32 13.30 -15.65
N GLU A 179 0.37 12.38 -14.98
CA GLU A 179 1.16 11.32 -15.61
C GLU A 179 0.29 10.33 -16.40
N GLN A 180 -0.98 10.16 -16.04
CA GLN A 180 -1.96 9.35 -16.77
C GLN A 180 -2.75 10.15 -17.83
N ASP A 181 -2.38 11.40 -18.09
CA ASP A 181 -3.06 12.34 -19.00
C ASP A 181 -4.54 12.61 -18.66
N LYS A 182 -4.92 12.40 -17.39
CA LYS A 182 -6.30 12.61 -16.91
C LYS A 182 -6.55 14.04 -16.44
N VAL A 183 -5.48 14.77 -16.10
CA VAL A 183 -5.52 16.19 -15.74
C VAL A 183 -4.38 16.92 -16.46
N ALA A 184 -4.70 18.05 -17.10
CA ALA A 184 -3.69 18.90 -17.73
C ALA A 184 -2.81 19.57 -16.66
N VAL A 185 -1.51 19.73 -16.94
CA VAL A 185 -0.54 20.33 -16.00
C VAL A 185 -0.93 21.75 -15.55
N SER A 186 -1.67 22.49 -16.39
CA SER A 186 -2.18 23.82 -16.08
C SER A 186 -3.32 23.83 -15.06
N VAL A 187 -4.13 22.77 -15.00
CA VAL A 187 -5.17 22.59 -13.99
C VAL A 187 -4.52 22.05 -12.71
N ALA A 188 -3.61 21.09 -12.84
CA ALA A 188 -2.89 20.52 -11.72
C ALA A 188 -2.09 21.58 -10.94
N GLU A 189 -1.44 22.52 -11.62
CA GLU A 189 -0.71 23.60 -10.97
C GLU A 189 -1.60 24.50 -10.09
N LYS A 190 -2.86 24.73 -10.49
CA LYS A 190 -3.80 25.48 -9.65
C LYS A 190 -4.19 24.69 -8.40
N ILE A 191 -4.31 23.37 -8.52
CA ILE A 191 -4.62 22.48 -7.41
C ILE A 191 -3.44 22.39 -6.45
N ALA A 192 -2.21 22.26 -6.96
CA ALA A 192 -0.99 22.15 -6.16
C ALA A 192 -0.72 23.38 -5.26
N ARG A 193 -1.24 24.56 -5.65
CA ARG A 193 -1.14 25.80 -4.84
C ARG A 193 -2.14 25.86 -3.67
N LEU A 194 -3.12 24.96 -3.63
CA LEU A 194 -4.04 24.86 -2.50
C LEU A 194 -3.34 24.19 -1.31
N PRO A 195 -3.80 24.45 -0.06
CA PRO A 195 -3.34 23.68 1.10
C PRO A 195 -3.49 22.18 0.83
N GLU A 196 -2.52 21.39 1.29
CA GLU A 196 -2.44 19.95 1.00
C GLU A 196 -3.74 19.20 1.32
N ALA A 197 -4.41 19.57 2.42
CA ALA A 197 -5.69 19.00 2.85
C ALA A 197 -6.86 19.26 1.87
N GLU A 198 -6.80 20.31 1.06
CA GLU A 198 -7.84 20.70 0.10
C GLU A 198 -7.60 20.15 -1.32
N GLN A 199 -6.36 19.75 -1.63
CA GLN A 199 -5.98 19.23 -2.94
C GLN A 199 -6.79 17.99 -3.37
N PRO A 200 -7.11 17.00 -2.49
CA PRO A 200 -7.89 15.83 -2.89
C PRO A 200 -9.29 16.18 -3.40
N ALA A 201 -10.00 17.07 -2.71
CA ALA A 201 -11.35 17.49 -3.09
C ALA A 201 -11.36 18.31 -4.38
N ALA A 202 -10.32 19.13 -4.60
CA ALA A 202 -10.15 19.88 -5.84
C ALA A 202 -9.78 18.98 -7.03
N LEU A 203 -8.93 17.96 -6.80
CA LEU A 203 -8.59 16.94 -7.79
C LEU A 203 -9.82 16.12 -8.19
N GLU A 204 -10.66 15.69 -7.23
CA GLU A 204 -11.88 14.93 -7.52
C GLU A 204 -12.82 15.68 -8.49
N LYS A 205 -12.96 16.99 -8.31
CA LYS A 205 -13.77 17.85 -9.19
C LYS A 205 -13.17 18.02 -10.59
N ALA A 206 -11.84 17.94 -10.70
CA ALA A 206 -11.12 18.13 -11.95
C ALA A 206 -11.04 16.85 -12.82
N LEU A 207 -11.28 15.66 -12.24
CA LEU A 207 -11.23 14.39 -12.94
C LEU A 207 -12.47 14.18 -13.84
N PRO A 208 -12.31 13.74 -15.10
CA PRO A 208 -13.45 13.42 -15.96
C PRO A 208 -14.26 12.23 -15.43
N ASN A 209 -15.56 12.19 -15.74
CA ASN A 209 -16.49 11.12 -15.33
C ASN A 209 -16.01 9.76 -15.88
N GLY A 210 -15.30 8.99 -15.07
CA GLY A 210 -14.64 7.73 -15.44
C GLY A 210 -13.22 7.58 -14.89
N ALA A 211 -12.55 8.70 -14.58
CA ALA A 211 -11.20 8.73 -14.03
C ALA A 211 -11.15 8.65 -12.48
N ARG A 212 -12.29 8.48 -11.80
CA ARG A 212 -12.37 8.35 -10.33
C ARG A 212 -11.62 7.11 -9.77
N ALA A 213 -11.32 6.14 -10.64
CA ALA A 213 -10.56 4.93 -10.31
C ALA A 213 -9.05 5.16 -10.04
N ILE A 214 -8.48 6.35 -10.32
CA ILE A 214 -7.08 6.65 -9.96
C ILE A 214 -6.91 6.68 -8.43
N MET A 215 -7.93 7.15 -7.70
CA MET A 215 -7.87 7.24 -6.24
C MET A 215 -7.85 5.87 -5.56
N SER A 216 -8.12 4.77 -6.28
CA SER A 216 -8.05 3.40 -5.76
C SER A 216 -6.74 2.68 -6.05
N SER A 217 -5.88 3.19 -6.93
CA SER A 217 -4.57 2.58 -7.24
C SER A 217 -3.46 3.29 -6.46
N ARG A 218 -3.42 3.07 -5.16
CA ARG A 218 -2.25 3.43 -4.35
C ARG A 218 -1.13 2.44 -4.69
N LYS A 219 -0.04 2.91 -5.29
CA LYS A 219 1.25 2.22 -5.23
C LYS A 219 2.08 3.00 -4.24
N GLU A 220 2.09 2.51 -3.01
CA GLU A 220 2.79 3.13 -1.89
C GLU A 220 4.28 2.75 -1.96
N PRO A 221 5.19 3.59 -1.45
CA PRO A 221 6.59 3.20 -1.26
C PRO A 221 6.68 1.97 -0.33
N ASP A 222 7.61 1.06 -0.64
CA ASP A 222 7.81 -0.26 0.02
C ASP A 222 7.97 -0.22 1.55
N ASP A 223 8.17 0.96 2.15
CA ASP A 223 8.59 1.15 3.54
C ASP A 223 7.52 1.78 4.45
N SER A 224 6.30 2.04 3.96
CA SER A 224 5.22 2.51 4.83
C SER A 224 4.35 1.34 5.28
N LEU A 225 4.38 1.01 6.58
CA LEU A 225 3.46 0.05 7.17
C LEU A 225 2.00 0.47 6.88
N ASP A 226 1.21 -0.50 6.43
CA ASP A 226 -0.17 -0.34 5.94
C ASP A 226 -1.16 -0.18 7.12
N PHE A 227 -0.94 0.83 7.96
CA PHE A 227 -1.71 1.04 9.18
C PHE A 227 -2.96 1.90 8.93
N PHE A 228 -4.12 1.26 8.97
CA PHE A 228 -5.43 1.87 8.82
C PHE A 228 -6.33 1.46 9.99
N PRO A 229 -6.35 2.22 11.10
CA PRO A 229 -7.16 1.86 12.25
C PRO A 229 -8.65 1.80 11.90
N THR A 230 -9.29 0.69 12.27
CA THR A 230 -10.72 0.48 12.02
C THR A 230 -11.55 1.29 13.01
N PRO A 231 -12.51 2.12 12.54
CA PRO A 231 -13.41 2.86 13.43
C PRO A 231 -14.13 1.95 14.43
N PRO A 232 -14.21 2.33 15.71
CA PRO A 232 -14.80 1.46 16.74
C PRO A 232 -16.21 0.97 16.40
N TRP A 233 -17.07 1.91 15.96
CA TRP A 233 -18.44 1.61 15.54
C TRP A 233 -18.53 0.56 14.44
N ALA A 234 -17.54 0.49 13.54
CA ALA A 234 -17.56 -0.45 12.43
C ALA A 234 -17.37 -1.88 12.95
N THR A 235 -16.42 -2.08 13.86
CA THR A 235 -16.19 -3.36 14.54
C THR A 235 -17.40 -3.76 15.38
N ARG A 236 -17.99 -2.85 16.16
CA ARG A 236 -19.24 -3.12 16.92
C ARG A 236 -20.38 -3.53 16.00
N ALA A 237 -20.57 -2.84 14.89
CA ALA A 237 -21.61 -3.17 13.92
C ALA A 237 -21.41 -4.55 13.28
N LEU A 238 -20.16 -5.00 13.05
CA LEU A 238 -19.91 -6.38 12.66
C LEU A 238 -20.42 -7.35 13.74
N ILE A 239 -20.03 -7.11 15.00
CA ILE A 239 -20.33 -8.00 16.12
C ILE A 239 -21.86 -8.09 16.32
N GLU A 240 -22.51 -6.94 16.50
CA GLU A 240 -23.93 -6.83 16.88
C GLU A 240 -24.89 -7.26 15.75
N GLU A 241 -24.60 -6.89 14.50
CA GLU A 241 -25.52 -7.16 13.40
C GLU A 241 -25.30 -8.53 12.77
N ILE A 242 -24.07 -9.07 12.88
CA ILE A 242 -23.66 -10.26 12.13
C ILE A 242 -23.25 -11.40 13.06
N LEU A 243 -22.24 -11.20 13.92
CA LEU A 243 -21.62 -12.30 14.65
C LEU A 243 -22.48 -12.78 15.82
N ILE A 244 -22.94 -11.90 16.70
CA ILE A 244 -23.83 -12.25 17.82
C ILE A 244 -25.11 -12.93 17.29
N PRO A 245 -25.87 -12.36 16.34
CA PRO A 245 -27.05 -13.04 15.80
C PRO A 245 -26.73 -14.38 15.15
N TYR A 246 -25.54 -14.55 14.56
CA TYR A 246 -25.13 -15.83 14.00
C TYR A 246 -24.88 -16.87 15.09
N PHE A 247 -24.10 -16.54 16.12
CA PHE A 247 -23.75 -17.47 17.19
C PHE A 247 -24.92 -17.76 18.14
N ASP A 248 -25.76 -16.76 18.44
CA ASP A 248 -26.93 -16.92 19.32
C ASP A 248 -28.05 -17.73 18.67
N THR A 249 -28.25 -17.61 17.35
CA THR A 249 -29.25 -18.43 16.65
C THR A 249 -28.78 -19.87 16.41
N TYR A 250 -27.47 -20.12 16.46
CA TYR A 250 -26.86 -21.45 16.34
C TYR A 250 -26.95 -22.30 17.61
N ASP A 251 -27.32 -21.70 18.75
CA ASP A 251 -27.51 -22.36 20.05
C ASP A 251 -28.76 -23.28 20.11
N ASN A 252 -29.46 -23.48 18.97
CA ASN A 252 -30.50 -24.49 18.81
C ASN A 252 -29.97 -25.84 18.30
N ALA A 253 -28.64 -26.04 18.25
CA ALA A 253 -28.08 -27.37 18.08
C ALA A 253 -28.45 -28.24 19.30
N SER A 254 -29.19 -29.32 19.06
CA SER A 254 -29.85 -30.15 20.07
C SER A 254 -28.92 -30.86 21.08
N ASP A 255 -27.61 -30.64 21.00
CA ASP A 255 -26.58 -31.23 21.87
C ASP A 255 -26.01 -30.23 22.90
N GLY A 256 -26.44 -28.97 22.89
CA GLY A 256 -25.96 -27.93 23.81
C GLY A 256 -24.51 -27.50 23.56
N SER A 257 -23.97 -27.74 22.36
CA SER A 257 -22.61 -27.38 21.95
C SER A 257 -22.45 -25.95 21.41
N GLY A 258 -23.51 -25.12 21.47
CA GLY A 258 -23.50 -23.77 20.95
C GLY A 258 -22.39 -22.91 21.57
N ARG A 259 -21.54 -22.33 20.72
CA ARG A 259 -20.52 -21.37 21.15
C ARG A 259 -21.13 -19.97 21.12
N GLN A 260 -21.37 -19.40 22.29
CA GLN A 260 -21.72 -17.99 22.44
C GLN A 260 -20.51 -17.12 22.03
N PHE A 261 -20.77 -16.00 21.35
CA PHE A 261 -19.70 -15.12 20.84
C PHE A 261 -18.74 -14.66 21.94
N GLU A 262 -19.28 -14.33 23.12
CA GLU A 262 -18.53 -13.89 24.30
C GLU A 262 -17.50 -14.91 24.83
N ARG A 263 -17.68 -16.20 24.49
CA ARG A 263 -16.83 -17.31 24.95
C ARG A 263 -15.79 -17.75 23.92
N LEU A 264 -15.78 -17.14 22.74
CA LEU A 264 -14.77 -17.43 21.74
C LEU A 264 -13.40 -16.95 22.24
N ARG A 265 -12.34 -17.57 21.75
CA ARG A 265 -10.99 -17.02 21.85
C ARG A 265 -10.68 -16.38 20.52
N ILE A 266 -10.42 -15.08 20.52
CA ILE A 266 -10.26 -14.28 19.30
C ILE A 266 -8.79 -13.89 19.12
N TRP A 267 -8.32 -13.90 17.86
CA TRP A 267 -7.05 -13.30 17.48
C TRP A 267 -7.29 -12.09 16.57
N GLU A 268 -6.71 -10.96 16.96
CA GLU A 268 -6.46 -9.78 16.12
C GLU A 268 -4.94 -9.76 15.80
N PRO A 269 -4.51 -10.29 14.63
CA PRO A 269 -3.09 -10.40 14.26
C PRO A 269 -2.45 -9.19 13.55
N ALA A 270 -3.16 -8.07 13.41
CA ALA A 270 -2.65 -6.83 12.82
C ALA A 270 -3.18 -5.64 13.62
N CYS A 271 -2.92 -5.67 14.93
CA CYS A 271 -3.69 -4.88 15.87
C CYS A 271 -3.40 -3.38 15.83
N GLY A 272 -2.26 -2.99 15.23
CA GLY A 272 -1.78 -1.63 15.26
C GLY A 272 -1.83 -1.08 16.70
N GLU A 273 -2.41 0.10 16.84
CA GLU A 273 -2.60 0.77 18.13
C GLU A 273 -3.78 0.25 18.97
N GLY A 274 -4.50 -0.79 18.52
CA GLY A 274 -5.54 -1.48 19.31
C GLY A 274 -6.98 -1.14 19.00
N HIS A 275 -7.26 -0.42 17.91
CA HIS A 275 -8.61 0.10 17.61
C HIS A 275 -9.66 -1.00 17.43
N MET A 276 -9.31 -2.11 16.77
CA MET A 276 -10.22 -3.26 16.65
C MET A 276 -10.15 -4.15 17.89
N ALA A 277 -8.95 -4.41 18.40
CA ALA A 277 -8.72 -5.30 19.53
C ALA A 277 -9.45 -4.85 20.81
N GLU A 278 -9.40 -3.56 21.15
CA GLU A 278 -10.12 -3.03 22.33
C GLU A 278 -11.63 -3.11 22.17
N VAL A 279 -12.16 -2.92 20.96
CA VAL A 279 -13.60 -3.12 20.70
C VAL A 279 -13.98 -4.59 20.80
N LEU A 280 -13.15 -5.51 20.29
CA LEU A 280 -13.41 -6.95 20.46
C LEU A 280 -13.45 -7.32 21.95
N ARG A 281 -12.59 -6.73 22.79
CA ARG A 281 -12.56 -6.93 24.25
C ARG A 281 -13.79 -6.42 24.98
N GLU A 282 -14.56 -5.50 24.39
CA GLU A 282 -15.86 -5.09 24.94
C GLU A 282 -16.89 -6.22 24.94
N TYR A 283 -16.73 -7.22 24.06
CA TYR A 283 -17.66 -8.34 23.88
C TYR A 283 -17.09 -9.70 24.28
N CYS A 284 -15.77 -9.88 24.13
CA CYS A 284 -15.08 -11.13 24.31
C CYS A 284 -13.79 -10.89 25.11
N PRO A 285 -13.68 -11.36 26.36
CA PRO A 285 -12.50 -11.08 27.19
C PRO A 285 -11.19 -11.69 26.66
N ASP A 286 -11.24 -12.83 25.96
CA ASP A 286 -10.05 -13.53 25.47
C ASP A 286 -9.71 -13.12 24.03
N VAL A 287 -9.15 -11.92 23.89
CA VAL A 287 -8.61 -11.38 22.63
C VAL A 287 -7.09 -11.29 22.70
N LEU A 288 -6.43 -12.13 21.91
CA LEU A 288 -5.02 -12.01 21.61
C LEU A 288 -4.82 -10.93 20.54
N ALA A 289 -4.11 -9.86 20.87
CA ALA A 289 -3.77 -8.78 19.96
C ALA A 289 -2.26 -8.82 19.66
N THR A 290 -1.89 -8.99 18.41
CA THR A 290 -0.49 -8.98 17.97
C THR A 290 -0.32 -8.13 16.72
N ASP A 291 0.89 -7.68 16.48
CA ASP A 291 1.28 -7.01 15.25
C ASP A 291 2.75 -7.31 14.95
N ILE A 292 3.16 -7.24 13.68
CA ILE A 292 4.57 -7.38 13.28
C ILE A 292 5.40 -6.16 13.72
N PHE A 293 4.75 -5.04 14.00
CA PHE A 293 5.40 -3.81 14.46
C PHE A 293 4.93 -3.40 15.86
N ASP A 294 5.85 -2.85 16.66
CA ASP A 294 5.51 -2.32 17.99
C ASP A 294 4.89 -0.92 17.88
N TYR A 295 3.56 -0.87 17.85
CA TYR A 295 2.77 0.37 17.89
C TYR A 295 2.57 0.92 19.32
N GLY A 296 3.26 0.38 20.33
CA GLY A 296 3.02 0.68 21.74
C GLY A 296 1.75 0.00 22.31
N TYR A 297 1.07 -0.80 21.50
CA TYR A 297 -0.06 -1.64 21.86
C TYR A 297 0.22 -3.09 21.42
N GLY A 298 -0.62 -4.02 21.91
CA GLY A 298 -0.53 -5.44 21.62
C GLY A 298 -0.10 -6.22 22.86
N ASP A 299 -0.36 -7.51 22.84
CA ASP A 299 0.10 -8.44 23.87
C ASP A 299 1.56 -8.84 23.60
N ARG A 300 1.99 -8.82 22.32
CA ARG A 300 3.39 -8.93 21.87
C ARG A 300 3.54 -8.63 20.38
N VAL A 301 4.79 -8.36 19.95
CA VAL A 301 5.19 -8.26 18.55
C VAL A 301 5.37 -9.67 17.97
N LEU A 302 4.71 -9.96 16.84
CA LEU A 302 4.69 -11.28 16.21
C LEU A 302 4.36 -11.17 14.71
N ASP A 303 5.16 -11.82 13.86
CA ASP A 303 4.81 -11.96 12.43
C ASP A 303 3.77 -13.06 12.24
N PHE A 304 2.52 -12.67 11.99
CA PHE A 304 1.41 -13.61 11.80
C PHE A 304 1.62 -14.59 10.65
N LEU A 305 2.36 -14.17 9.62
CA LEU A 305 2.65 -15.00 8.45
C LEU A 305 3.79 -15.99 8.71
N SER A 306 4.55 -15.82 9.79
CA SER A 306 5.58 -16.78 10.21
C SER A 306 4.92 -18.02 10.83
N GLU A 307 5.25 -19.20 10.31
CA GLU A 307 4.82 -20.46 10.93
C GLU A 307 5.59 -20.74 12.23
N LEU A 308 6.84 -20.28 12.34
CA LEU A 308 7.74 -20.54 13.47
C LEU A 308 7.42 -19.69 14.72
N GLU A 309 6.93 -18.47 14.54
CA GLU A 309 6.69 -17.54 15.65
C GLU A 309 5.33 -17.72 16.32
N ALA A 310 4.43 -18.46 15.68
CA ALA A 310 3.04 -18.58 16.07
C ALA A 310 2.63 -20.02 16.44
N ASP A 311 3.59 -20.89 16.73
CA ASP A 311 3.33 -22.26 17.19
C ASP A 311 2.55 -22.26 18.52
N GLY A 312 1.39 -22.94 18.55
CA GLY A 312 0.58 -23.15 19.76
C GLY A 312 -0.50 -22.10 20.06
N GLU A 313 -0.73 -21.13 19.17
CA GLU A 313 -1.67 -20.01 19.41
C GLU A 313 -2.95 -20.05 18.58
N ASP A 314 -3.35 -21.22 18.09
CA ASP A 314 -4.60 -21.35 17.36
C ASP A 314 -5.80 -20.89 18.23
N ARG A 315 -6.59 -20.00 17.63
CA ARG A 315 -7.76 -19.36 18.25
C ARG A 315 -9.04 -19.86 17.62
N ASP A 316 -10.15 -19.68 18.32
CA ASP A 316 -11.44 -20.08 17.79
C ASP A 316 -11.80 -19.21 16.59
N PHE A 317 -11.56 -17.90 16.69
CA PHE A 317 -11.89 -16.97 15.63
C PHE A 317 -10.75 -15.98 15.36
N ILE A 318 -10.59 -15.57 14.10
CA ILE A 318 -9.64 -14.51 13.72
C ILE A 318 -10.43 -13.35 13.12
N VAL A 319 -10.31 -12.16 13.70
CA VAL A 319 -10.97 -10.94 13.22
C VAL A 319 -9.90 -9.89 13.03
N THR A 320 -9.75 -9.34 11.84
CA THR A 320 -8.72 -8.32 11.59
C THR A 320 -9.01 -7.45 10.38
N ASN A 321 -8.36 -6.28 10.36
CA ASN A 321 -8.14 -5.48 9.16
C ASN A 321 -6.71 -5.76 8.65
N PRO A 322 -6.53 -6.73 7.74
CA PRO A 322 -5.21 -7.10 7.26
C PRO A 322 -4.58 -5.97 6.43
N PRO A 323 -3.26 -6.00 6.19
CA PRO A 323 -2.63 -5.08 5.26
C PRO A 323 -3.28 -5.18 3.86
N PHE A 324 -3.50 -4.03 3.23
CA PHE A 324 -4.09 -3.87 1.90
C PHE A 324 -3.12 -4.11 0.74
N ASN A 325 -1.82 -4.22 1.01
CA ASN A 325 -0.80 -4.63 0.03
C ASN A 325 -0.92 -6.14 -0.34
N GLU A 326 0.07 -6.65 -1.05
CA GLU A 326 0.13 -8.05 -1.50
C GLU A 326 0.07 -9.09 -0.36
N LYS A 327 0.37 -8.69 0.89
CA LYS A 327 0.34 -9.57 2.06
C LYS A 327 -1.07 -9.90 2.52
N GLY A 328 -2.09 -9.11 2.17
CA GLY A 328 -3.45 -9.37 2.61
C GLY A 328 -3.96 -10.75 2.20
N GLU A 329 -3.55 -11.26 1.04
CA GLU A 329 -3.90 -12.63 0.59
C GLU A 329 -3.29 -13.70 1.50
N ALA A 330 -2.02 -13.54 1.87
CA ALA A 330 -1.33 -14.44 2.78
C ALA A 330 -1.99 -14.44 4.17
N PHE A 331 -2.47 -13.28 4.65
CA PHE A 331 -3.23 -13.17 5.89
C PHE A 331 -4.51 -14.02 5.87
N VAL A 332 -5.27 -13.97 4.78
CA VAL A 332 -6.49 -14.79 4.65
C VAL A 332 -6.16 -16.27 4.68
N LEU A 333 -5.19 -16.71 3.87
CA LEU A 333 -4.80 -18.13 3.82
C LEU A 333 -4.27 -18.64 5.17
N GLN A 334 -3.46 -17.83 5.85
CA GLN A 334 -2.93 -18.17 7.17
C GLN A 334 -4.04 -18.22 8.22
N ALA A 335 -4.97 -17.26 8.21
CA ALA A 335 -6.10 -17.26 9.12
C ALA A 335 -7.03 -18.47 8.92
N LEU A 336 -7.27 -18.86 7.66
CA LEU A 336 -8.06 -20.06 7.34
C LEU A 336 -7.40 -21.34 7.85
N LYS A 337 -6.07 -21.41 7.87
CA LYS A 337 -5.33 -22.53 8.50
C LYS A 337 -5.51 -22.52 10.02
N ARG A 338 -5.25 -21.38 10.67
CA ARG A 338 -5.12 -21.25 12.14
C ARG A 338 -6.43 -21.18 12.91
N ALA A 339 -7.48 -20.56 12.37
CA ALA A 339 -8.73 -20.40 13.10
C ALA A 339 -9.50 -21.73 13.23
N HIS A 340 -9.98 -22.11 14.40
CA HIS A 340 -10.75 -23.35 14.55
C HIS A 340 -12.22 -23.24 14.09
N VAL A 341 -12.83 -22.06 14.24
CA VAL A 341 -14.25 -21.81 13.99
C VAL A 341 -14.45 -20.93 12.77
N GLY A 342 -13.75 -19.79 12.69
CA GLY A 342 -13.94 -18.90 11.57
C GLY A 342 -13.03 -17.70 11.52
N VAL A 343 -13.16 -16.95 10.42
CA VAL A 343 -12.30 -15.83 10.07
C VAL A 343 -13.19 -14.69 9.57
N ALA A 344 -12.96 -13.47 10.03
CA ALA A 344 -13.57 -12.26 9.50
C ALA A 344 -12.47 -11.27 9.08
N MET A 345 -12.46 -10.91 7.80
CA MET A 345 -11.45 -10.06 7.18
C MET A 345 -12.09 -8.77 6.69
N PHE A 346 -11.63 -7.64 7.20
CA PHE A 346 -12.07 -6.33 6.76
C PHE A 346 -11.25 -5.88 5.56
N VAL A 347 -11.83 -5.91 4.37
CA VAL A 347 -11.10 -5.66 3.12
C VAL A 347 -11.84 -4.67 2.22
N ARG A 348 -11.13 -4.11 1.24
CA ARG A 348 -11.76 -3.29 0.19
C ARG A 348 -12.69 -4.15 -0.67
N LEU A 349 -13.82 -3.61 -1.10
CA LEU A 349 -14.81 -4.31 -1.93
C LEU A 349 -14.19 -4.95 -3.18
N GLN A 350 -13.22 -4.27 -3.81
CA GLN A 350 -12.53 -4.74 -5.02
C GLN A 350 -11.76 -6.06 -4.81
N TRP A 351 -11.62 -6.54 -3.56
CA TRP A 351 -11.03 -7.86 -3.29
C TRP A 351 -11.75 -9.00 -4.00
N LEU A 352 -13.06 -8.89 -4.20
CA LEU A 352 -13.88 -9.89 -4.86
C LEU A 352 -13.63 -9.96 -6.38
N GLU A 353 -13.07 -8.91 -6.99
CA GLU A 353 -12.97 -8.74 -8.44
C GLU A 353 -11.56 -9.08 -8.95
N THR A 354 -11.03 -10.27 -8.61
CA THR A 354 -9.67 -10.65 -9.02
C THR A 354 -9.55 -12.12 -9.43
N VAL A 355 -8.94 -12.35 -10.60
CA VAL A 355 -8.67 -13.70 -11.14
C VAL A 355 -7.75 -14.49 -10.20
N GLY A 356 -6.69 -13.85 -9.69
CA GLY A 356 -5.71 -14.50 -8.82
C GLY A 356 -6.32 -15.03 -7.52
N ARG A 357 -7.12 -14.20 -6.82
CA ARG A 357 -7.77 -14.64 -5.57
C ARG A 357 -8.92 -15.59 -5.83
N TYR A 358 -9.57 -15.51 -7.00
CA TYR A 358 -10.51 -16.54 -7.39
C TYR A 358 -9.83 -17.92 -7.40
N GLU A 359 -8.73 -18.07 -8.13
CA GLU A 359 -8.03 -19.36 -8.23
C GLU A 359 -7.43 -19.84 -6.91
N ARG A 360 -6.92 -18.93 -6.06
CA ARG A 360 -6.17 -19.29 -4.84
C ARG A 360 -7.00 -19.32 -3.56
N ILE A 361 -8.09 -18.57 -3.50
CA ILE A 361 -8.95 -18.49 -2.31
C ILE A 361 -10.37 -18.91 -2.67
N PHE A 362 -11.07 -18.13 -3.51
CA PHE A 362 -12.54 -18.20 -3.56
C PHE A 362 -13.08 -19.45 -4.25
N LYS A 363 -12.31 -20.08 -5.15
CA LYS A 363 -12.69 -21.31 -5.83
C LYS A 363 -12.84 -22.48 -4.85
N ASP A 364 -11.87 -22.64 -3.95
CA ASP A 364 -11.81 -23.76 -3.00
C ASP A 364 -12.35 -23.38 -1.61
N ASN A 365 -12.21 -22.10 -1.23
CA ASN A 365 -12.61 -21.55 0.06
C ASN A 365 -13.43 -20.26 -0.15
N PRO A 366 -14.65 -20.34 -0.72
CA PRO A 366 -15.52 -19.18 -0.85
C PRO A 366 -15.95 -18.66 0.53
N PRO A 367 -16.05 -17.33 0.74
CA PRO A 367 -16.53 -16.78 2.00
C PRO A 367 -17.97 -17.25 2.29
N THR A 368 -18.20 -17.68 3.52
CA THR A 368 -19.52 -18.10 4.01
C THR A 368 -20.50 -16.93 4.04
N ARG A 369 -20.02 -15.71 4.29
CA ARG A 369 -20.78 -14.45 4.19
C ARG A 369 -19.94 -13.36 3.54
N ILE A 370 -20.61 -12.56 2.72
CA ILE A 370 -20.11 -11.27 2.24
C ILE A 370 -21.00 -10.20 2.86
N VAL A 371 -20.41 -9.32 3.67
CA VAL A 371 -21.16 -8.30 4.41
C VAL A 371 -20.76 -6.90 3.95
N PHE A 372 -21.73 -6.16 3.48
CA PHE A 372 -21.58 -4.77 3.07
C PHE A 372 -21.98 -3.84 4.21
N TYR A 373 -21.32 -2.69 4.30
CA TYR A 373 -21.91 -1.56 5.02
C TYR A 373 -22.81 -0.74 4.09
N ALA A 374 -24.03 -0.43 4.55
CA ALA A 374 -24.86 0.57 3.88
C ALA A 374 -24.27 1.99 4.01
N GLU A 375 -23.59 2.27 5.14
CA GLU A 375 -22.87 3.52 5.40
C GLU A 375 -21.36 3.35 5.17
N ARG A 376 -20.71 4.32 4.51
CA ARG A 376 -19.26 4.20 4.26
C ARG A 376 -18.46 4.19 5.56
N VAL A 377 -17.54 3.24 5.70
CA VAL A 377 -16.55 3.21 6.79
C VAL A 377 -15.32 3.99 6.36
N ASN A 378 -15.02 5.08 7.03
CA ASN A 378 -13.86 5.90 6.73
C ASN A 378 -12.59 5.31 7.37
N LEU A 379 -11.58 5.03 6.55
CA LEU A 379 -10.25 4.65 7.01
C LEU A 379 -9.26 5.74 6.62
N CYS A 380 -8.61 6.33 7.63
CA CYS A 380 -7.51 7.26 7.46
C CYS A 380 -6.20 6.54 7.78
N LYS A 381 -5.14 6.82 7.01
CA LYS A 381 -3.84 6.21 7.27
C LYS A 381 -3.26 6.77 8.56
N GLY A 382 -2.79 5.91 9.45
CA GLY A 382 -2.06 6.27 10.66
C GLY A 382 -2.89 6.82 11.82
N ARG A 383 -4.21 7.04 11.64
CA ARG A 383 -5.07 7.55 12.70
C ARG A 383 -6.54 7.27 12.40
N TRP A 384 -7.37 7.22 13.44
CA TRP A 384 -8.81 7.31 13.28
C TRP A 384 -9.26 8.78 13.33
N ASP A 385 -10.07 9.19 12.36
CA ASP A 385 -10.68 10.52 12.29
C ASP A 385 -12.20 10.36 12.26
N PRO A 386 -12.94 10.70 13.33
CA PRO A 386 -14.38 10.48 13.41
C PRO A 386 -15.18 11.29 12.37
N GLU A 387 -14.64 12.42 11.91
CA GLU A 387 -15.27 13.30 10.92
C GLU A 387 -14.78 13.03 9.49
N GLY A 388 -13.89 12.04 9.33
CA GLY A 388 -13.28 11.70 8.05
C GLY A 388 -14.27 11.14 7.01
N GLY A 389 -14.04 11.48 5.74
CA GLY A 389 -14.74 10.90 4.60
C GLY A 389 -13.92 9.81 3.90
N THR A 390 -14.57 8.95 3.12
CA THR A 390 -13.88 8.07 2.18
C THR A 390 -14.69 7.80 0.92
N ALA A 391 -14.02 7.66 -0.22
CA ALA A 391 -14.60 7.15 -1.46
C ALA A 391 -14.50 5.61 -1.56
N THR A 392 -13.66 4.98 -0.73
CA THR A 392 -13.41 3.53 -0.78
C THR A 392 -14.56 2.76 -0.14
N ALA A 393 -14.92 1.63 -0.72
CA ALA A 393 -15.89 0.70 -0.14
C ALA A 393 -15.11 -0.39 0.59
N TYR A 394 -15.47 -0.64 1.85
CA TYR A 394 -14.95 -1.76 2.63
C TYR A 394 -16.09 -2.72 2.95
N ILE A 395 -15.74 -3.99 3.06
CA ILE A 395 -16.65 -5.10 3.33
C ILE A 395 -16.00 -6.05 4.33
N TRP A 396 -16.83 -6.88 4.97
CA TRP A 396 -16.34 -8.07 5.64
C TRP A 396 -16.50 -9.28 4.76
N LEU A 397 -15.41 -10.03 4.60
CA LEU A 397 -15.46 -11.40 4.12
C LEU A 397 -15.35 -12.31 5.34
N ILE A 398 -16.35 -13.18 5.53
CA ILE A 398 -16.42 -14.04 6.71
C ILE A 398 -16.48 -15.49 6.26
N TRP A 399 -15.59 -16.32 6.81
CA TRP A 399 -15.58 -17.77 6.65
C TRP A 399 -15.93 -18.40 7.99
N ILE A 400 -16.93 -19.28 7.98
CA ILE A 400 -17.25 -20.16 9.10
C ILE A 400 -16.97 -21.59 8.64
N LYS A 401 -16.09 -22.30 9.36
CA LYS A 401 -15.68 -23.64 9.01
C LYS A 401 -16.88 -24.59 9.11
N GLY A 402 -17.08 -25.41 8.08
CA GLY A 402 -18.19 -26.35 7.99
C GLY A 402 -19.50 -25.78 7.44
N GLU A 403 -19.53 -24.50 7.05
CA GLU A 403 -20.74 -23.84 6.53
C GLU A 403 -20.64 -23.47 5.05
N ALA A 404 -21.76 -23.61 4.34
CA ALA A 404 -21.86 -23.22 2.94
C ALA A 404 -22.04 -21.69 2.79
N PRO A 405 -21.56 -21.10 1.67
CA PRO A 405 -21.83 -19.72 1.31
C PRO A 405 -23.32 -19.40 1.31
N ARG A 406 -23.67 -18.23 1.84
CA ARG A 406 -25.04 -17.69 1.81
C ARG A 406 -25.09 -16.36 1.08
N ALA A 407 -26.32 -15.90 0.82
CA ALA A 407 -26.56 -14.61 0.20
C ALA A 407 -25.86 -13.48 0.96
N PRO A 408 -25.39 -12.43 0.26
CA PRO A 408 -24.78 -11.29 0.92
C PRO A 408 -25.72 -10.60 1.89
N ARG A 409 -25.14 -9.94 2.90
CA ARG A 409 -25.88 -9.22 3.95
C ARG A 409 -25.41 -7.77 4.03
N TRP A 410 -26.27 -6.90 4.53
CA TRP A 410 -25.95 -5.51 4.78
C TRP A 410 -25.99 -5.25 6.29
N ILE A 411 -24.96 -4.59 6.80
CA ILE A 411 -25.04 -3.81 8.03
C ILE A 411 -25.92 -2.59 7.71
N PRO A 412 -27.06 -2.41 8.39
CA PRO A 412 -28.07 -1.43 8.03
C PRO A 412 -27.56 0.02 8.17
N PRO A 413 -28.26 1.00 7.55
CA PRO A 413 -27.96 2.40 7.81
C PRO A 413 -28.20 2.74 9.29
N THR A 414 -27.64 3.85 9.75
CA THR A 414 -27.63 4.34 11.14
C THR A 414 -26.74 3.60 12.12
N CYS A 415 -26.13 2.47 11.74
CA CYS A 415 -25.19 1.74 12.59
C CYS A 415 -24.01 2.59 13.07
N ARG A 416 -23.51 3.54 12.26
CA ARG A 416 -22.49 4.48 12.75
C ARG A 416 -22.99 5.24 13.98
N LYS A 417 -24.20 5.78 13.92
CA LYS A 417 -24.79 6.54 15.02
C LYS A 417 -25.11 5.62 16.21
N SER A 418 -25.65 4.43 15.96
CA SER A 418 -26.07 3.50 17.01
C SER A 418 -24.89 2.90 17.78
N TRP A 419 -23.77 2.67 17.11
CA TRP A 419 -22.62 1.93 17.67
C TRP A 419 -21.40 2.80 17.95
N THR A 420 -21.50 4.12 17.79
CA THR A 420 -20.51 5.07 18.33
C THR A 420 -20.85 5.35 19.78
N LEU A 421 -19.91 5.09 20.69
CA LEU A 421 -20.05 5.40 22.11
C LEU A 421 -19.55 6.81 22.43
N SER A 422 -20.04 7.39 23.52
CA SER A 422 -19.71 8.78 23.91
C SER A 422 -18.23 8.98 24.25
N ASP A 423 -17.55 7.93 24.70
CA ASP A 423 -16.12 7.91 25.06
C ASP A 423 -15.21 7.54 23.88
N ASP A 424 -15.76 7.12 22.73
CA ASP A 424 -14.95 6.61 21.63
C ASP A 424 -13.92 7.64 21.15
N ALA A 425 -14.35 8.88 20.91
CA ALA A 425 -13.47 9.94 20.46
C ALA A 425 -12.32 10.19 21.45
N VAL A 426 -12.55 10.04 22.75
CA VAL A 426 -11.52 10.22 23.78
C VAL A 426 -10.56 9.02 23.80
N ARG A 427 -11.06 7.79 23.71
CA ARG A 427 -10.25 6.57 23.82
C ARG A 427 -9.44 6.25 22.57
N PHE A 428 -10.09 6.33 21.41
CA PHE A 428 -9.56 5.80 20.15
C PHE A 428 -8.87 6.87 19.29
N THR A 429 -8.81 8.12 19.72
CA THR A 429 -7.90 9.13 19.11
C THR A 429 -6.57 9.26 19.86
N GLN A 430 -6.40 8.50 20.95
CA GLN A 430 -5.11 8.37 21.63
C GLN A 430 -4.18 7.42 20.88
N HIS A 431 -2.88 7.64 21.04
CA HIS A 431 -1.82 6.89 20.36
C HIS A 431 -0.85 6.33 21.41
N PRO A 432 -0.96 5.05 21.80
CA PRO A 432 -1.95 4.03 21.38
C PRO A 432 -3.33 4.21 22.03
N VAL A 433 -4.31 3.39 21.63
CA VAL A 433 -5.68 3.39 22.19
C VAL A 433 -5.65 3.10 23.69
N GLU A 434 -6.45 3.86 24.44
CA GLU A 434 -6.60 3.66 25.89
C GLU A 434 -7.29 2.32 26.20
N LYS A 435 -6.58 1.44 26.93
CA LYS A 435 -7.12 0.15 27.38
C LYS A 435 -8.16 0.37 28.48
N LYS A 436 -9.32 -0.27 28.36
CA LYS A 436 -10.32 -0.23 29.43
C LYS A 436 -9.91 -1.18 30.56
N ASP A 437 -9.84 -0.70 31.80
CA ASP A 437 -9.61 -1.59 32.95
C ASP A 437 -10.88 -2.41 33.21
N HIS A 438 -10.88 -3.67 32.78
CA HIS A 438 -12.05 -4.57 32.91
C HIS A 438 -12.30 -5.02 34.36
N ARG A 439 -11.53 -4.54 35.35
CA ARG A 439 -11.60 -4.96 36.77
C ARG A 439 -12.68 -4.26 37.62
N HIS A 440 -13.64 -3.53 37.05
CA HIS A 440 -14.60 -2.72 37.84
C HIS A 440 -16.09 -2.94 37.54
N ASN A 441 -16.47 -3.90 36.68
CA ASN A 441 -17.90 -4.11 36.37
C ASN A 441 -18.63 -5.12 37.28
N ASP A 442 -17.94 -5.74 38.25
CA ASP A 442 -18.57 -6.74 39.14
C ASP A 442 -19.34 -6.13 40.33
N GLU A 443 -19.24 -4.81 40.60
CA GLU A 443 -19.90 -4.19 41.76
C GLU A 443 -21.29 -3.57 41.45
N GLU A 444 -21.65 -3.34 40.19
CA GLU A 444 -22.92 -2.66 39.85
C GLU A 444 -24.10 -3.58 39.54
N THR A 445 -23.91 -4.91 39.55
CA THR A 445 -25.01 -5.89 39.37
C THR A 445 -25.49 -6.54 40.68
N ALA A 446 -25.00 -6.06 41.84
CA ALA A 446 -25.32 -6.60 43.16
C ALA A 446 -26.05 -5.62 44.10
N ALA A 447 -26.82 -4.66 43.56
CA ALA A 447 -27.64 -3.72 44.35
C ALA A 447 -29.14 -3.87 44.08
#